data_AF-A0A7K1V739-F1
#
_entry.id   AF-A0A7K1V739-F1
#
_cell.length_a   1.000
_cell.length_b   1.000
_cell.length_c   1.000
_cell.angle_alpha   90.00
_cell.angle_beta   90.00
_cell.angle_gamma   90.00
#
_symmetry.space_group_name_H-M   'P 1'
#
loop_
_entity.id
_entity.type
_entity.pdbx_description
1 polymer ?
#
loop_
_entity_poly.entity_id
_entity_poly.type
_entity_poly.pdbx_seq_one_letter_code
_entity_poly.pdbx_strand_id
1 'polypeptide(L)'
;MTGLESAAADLALETKVLKSKMQVHPDDSLIPQINARVSHDQRWSSDGIRPRPETGEVIYRTVAVNDQPDNRWLVTYCMYNSPGAYSTTGNGELSLSDPNLRYTPYRSIVALTGEPSATGEKSPTPRLLVVGNADADFVQRPGQSDDLARQTCEPFMPSPFIQQPPAPLPTGK
;
A
#
# COMPACT_ATOMS: atom_id res chain seq x y z
N MET A 1 21.77 2.90 -3.98
CA MET A 1 20.48 3.36 -4.52
C MET A 1 20.74 4.63 -5.30
N THR A 2 20.45 4.66 -6.60
CA THR A 2 20.57 5.88 -7.42
C THR A 2 19.41 6.84 -7.11
N GLY A 3 19.49 8.10 -7.60
CA GLY A 3 18.41 9.08 -7.41
C GLY A 3 17.08 8.65 -8.06
N LEU A 4 17.13 7.91 -9.17
CA LEU A 4 15.93 7.42 -9.87
C LEU A 4 15.28 6.23 -9.15
N GLU A 5 16.07 5.32 -8.59
CA GLU A 5 15.56 4.21 -7.77
C GLU A 5 14.79 4.72 -6.54
N SER A 6 15.33 5.73 -5.85
CA SER A 6 14.65 6.35 -4.71
C SER A 6 13.34 7.02 -5.13
N ALA A 7 13.36 7.79 -6.22
CA ALA A 7 12.15 8.45 -6.73
C ALA A 7 11.09 7.43 -7.21
N ALA A 8 11.51 6.29 -7.76
CA ALA A 8 10.61 5.20 -8.14
C ALA A 8 9.99 4.55 -6.89
N ALA A 9 10.77 4.33 -5.84
CA ALA A 9 10.29 3.84 -4.57
C ALA A 9 9.26 4.78 -3.94
N ASP A 10 9.56 6.08 -3.89
CA ASP A 10 8.68 7.10 -3.33
C ASP A 10 7.36 7.17 -4.10
N LEU A 11 7.41 7.21 -5.43
CA LEU A 11 6.22 7.23 -6.27
C LEU A 11 5.32 6.01 -6.04
N ALA A 12 5.89 4.81 -5.99
CA ALA A 12 5.13 3.58 -5.75
C ALA A 12 4.46 3.59 -4.37
N LEU A 13 5.22 3.97 -3.34
CA LEU A 13 4.75 4.02 -1.96
C LEU A 13 3.63 5.05 -1.78
N GLU A 14 3.83 6.28 -2.25
CA GLU A 14 2.82 7.35 -2.19
C GLU A 14 1.54 6.96 -2.94
N THR A 15 1.68 6.35 -4.12
CA THR A 15 0.52 5.89 -4.91
C THR A 15 -0.26 4.83 -4.14
N LYS A 16 0.41 3.90 -3.46
CA LYS A 16 -0.26 2.91 -2.60
C LYS A 16 -0.99 3.59 -1.45
N VAL A 17 -0.33 4.51 -0.74
CA VAL A 17 -0.92 5.23 0.39
C VAL A 17 -2.19 5.95 -0.05
N LEU A 18 -2.19 6.63 -1.19
CA LEU A 18 -3.38 7.28 -1.74
C LEU A 18 -4.51 6.27 -2.04
N LYS A 19 -4.18 5.14 -2.67
CA LYS A 19 -5.15 4.06 -2.94
C LYS A 19 -5.74 3.48 -1.65
N SER A 20 -4.94 3.31 -0.60
CA SER A 20 -5.42 2.81 0.69
C SER A 20 -6.25 3.85 1.44
N LYS A 21 -5.91 5.15 1.38
CA LYS A 21 -6.77 6.22 1.90
C LYS A 21 -8.15 6.20 1.24
N MET A 22 -8.21 6.04 -0.08
CA MET A 22 -9.47 5.89 -0.82
C MET A 22 -10.32 4.69 -0.37
N GLN A 23 -9.69 3.62 0.11
CA GLN A 23 -10.41 2.42 0.56
C GLN A 23 -11.03 2.60 1.95
N VAL A 24 -10.33 3.28 2.86
CA VAL A 24 -10.78 3.51 4.24
C VAL A 24 -11.71 4.73 4.32
N HIS A 25 -11.35 5.81 3.63
CA HIS A 25 -12.10 7.06 3.58
C HIS A 25 -12.28 7.51 2.12
N PRO A 26 -13.34 7.04 1.44
CA PRO A 26 -13.58 7.42 0.06
C PRO A 26 -13.69 8.95 -0.11
N ASP A 27 -12.76 9.51 -0.88
CA ASP A 27 -12.68 10.92 -1.24
C ASP A 27 -12.32 11.04 -2.72
N ASP A 28 -13.32 11.27 -3.57
CA ASP A 28 -13.15 11.31 -5.02
C ASP A 28 -12.10 12.35 -5.49
N SER A 29 -11.73 13.32 -4.65
CA SER A 29 -10.64 14.27 -4.95
C SER A 29 -9.25 13.60 -5.03
N LEU A 30 -9.09 12.40 -4.49
CA LEU A 30 -7.86 11.62 -4.58
C LEU A 30 -7.76 10.83 -5.91
N ILE A 31 -8.87 10.60 -6.61
CA ILE A 31 -8.88 9.84 -7.87
C ILE A 31 -8.01 10.50 -8.94
N PRO A 32 -8.12 11.82 -9.23
CA PRO A 32 -7.21 12.48 -10.15
C PRO A 32 -5.74 12.40 -9.71
N GLN A 33 -5.48 12.46 -8.40
CA GLN A 33 -4.11 12.38 -7.86
C GLN A 33 -3.49 10.99 -8.06
N ILE A 34 -4.27 9.93 -7.85
CA ILE A 34 -3.85 8.56 -8.14
C ILE A 34 -3.64 8.42 -9.66
N ASN A 35 -4.61 8.87 -10.46
CA ASN A 35 -4.57 8.72 -11.92
C ASN A 35 -3.44 9.52 -12.59
N ALA A 36 -2.94 10.59 -11.96
CA ALA A 36 -1.78 11.33 -12.45
C ALA A 36 -0.46 10.55 -12.29
N ARG A 37 -0.39 9.58 -11.37
CA ARG A 37 0.81 8.82 -10.99
C ARG A 37 0.92 7.44 -11.64
N VAL A 38 -0.14 6.99 -12.31
CA VAL A 38 -0.24 5.64 -12.87
C VAL A 38 -0.41 5.69 -14.39
N SER A 39 -0.04 4.61 -15.07
CA SER A 39 -0.37 4.44 -16.49
C SER A 39 -1.87 4.26 -16.70
N HIS A 40 -2.33 4.44 -17.94
CA HIS A 40 -3.73 4.24 -18.31
C HIS A 40 -4.28 2.86 -17.90
N ASP A 41 -3.48 1.79 -18.03
CA ASP A 41 -3.89 0.42 -17.66
C ASP A 41 -4.05 0.21 -16.15
N GLN A 42 -3.49 1.12 -15.36
CA GLN A 42 -3.54 1.10 -13.90
C GLN A 42 -4.52 2.15 -13.34
N ARG A 43 -5.38 2.71 -14.22
CA ARG A 43 -6.39 3.71 -13.87
C ARG A 43 -7.27 3.22 -12.73
N TRP A 44 -7.47 4.09 -11.76
CA TRP A 44 -8.38 3.86 -10.64
C TRP A 44 -9.78 4.41 -10.97
N SER A 45 -10.79 3.60 -10.68
CA SER A 45 -12.22 3.94 -10.69
C SER A 45 -12.83 3.79 -9.29
N SER A 46 -13.83 4.59 -8.99
CA SER A 46 -14.62 4.53 -7.75
C SER A 46 -15.70 3.44 -7.87
N ASP A 47 -15.33 2.18 -8.13
CA ASP A 47 -16.33 1.13 -8.24
C ASP A 47 -16.80 0.71 -6.82
N GLY A 48 -17.77 1.45 -6.29
CA GLY A 48 -18.65 1.05 -5.19
C GLY A 48 -17.96 0.62 -3.89
N ILE A 49 -16.79 1.20 -3.58
CA ILE A 49 -16.02 0.85 -2.39
C ILE A 49 -16.85 1.20 -1.15
N ARG A 50 -17.25 0.19 -0.39
CA ARG A 50 -17.87 0.42 0.93
C ARG A 50 -16.77 0.79 1.92
N PRO A 51 -16.92 1.91 2.66
CA PRO A 51 -15.98 2.26 3.71
C PRO A 51 -15.87 1.09 4.70
N ARG A 52 -14.65 0.76 5.12
CA ARG A 52 -14.43 -0.08 6.29
C ARG A 52 -14.19 0.85 7.48
N PRO A 53 -15.05 0.83 8.51
CA PRO A 53 -14.79 1.59 9.72
C PRO A 53 -13.61 0.96 10.45
N GLU A 54 -12.43 1.52 10.19
CA GLU A 54 -11.17 1.18 10.84
C GLU A 54 -10.74 2.38 11.68
N THR A 55 -10.27 2.11 12.90
CA THR A 55 -9.57 3.07 13.74
C THR A 55 -8.08 2.72 13.67
N GLY A 56 -7.18 3.71 13.70
CA GLY A 56 -5.73 3.50 13.65
C GLY A 56 -5.06 3.71 12.29
N GLU A 57 -3.72 3.75 12.31
CA GLU A 57 -2.91 3.94 11.11
C GLU A 57 -2.23 2.63 10.66
N VAL A 58 -1.76 2.62 9.43
CA VAL A 58 -0.87 1.58 8.89
C VAL A 58 0.47 2.20 8.52
N ILE A 59 1.56 1.49 8.73
CA ILE A 59 2.90 1.94 8.35
C ILE A 59 3.28 1.23 7.06
N TYR A 60 3.65 2.00 6.03
CA TYR A 60 4.25 1.43 4.83
C TYR A 60 5.77 1.62 4.84
N ARG A 61 6.51 0.61 4.39
CA ARG A 61 7.96 0.70 4.18
C ARG A 61 8.35 0.06 2.86
N THR A 62 9.13 0.78 2.05
CA THR A 62 9.85 0.17 0.94
C THR A 62 10.95 -0.74 1.50
N VAL A 63 10.95 -2.00 1.10
CA VAL A 63 11.90 -3.03 1.59
C VAL A 63 12.87 -3.51 0.51
N ALA A 64 12.52 -3.32 -0.78
CA ALA A 64 13.42 -3.59 -1.89
C ALA A 64 13.08 -2.73 -3.12
N VAL A 65 14.11 -2.39 -3.89
CA VAL A 65 14.00 -1.80 -5.23
C VAL A 65 14.94 -2.60 -6.13
N ASN A 66 14.39 -3.22 -7.17
CA ASN A 66 15.16 -4.03 -8.11
C ASN A 66 15.04 -3.44 -9.51
N ASP A 67 16.17 -3.16 -10.15
CA ASP A 67 16.19 -2.77 -11.55
C ASP A 67 15.56 -3.87 -12.43
N GLN A 68 14.89 -3.42 -13.48
CA GLN A 68 14.29 -4.24 -14.52
C GLN A 68 14.72 -3.67 -15.88
N PRO A 69 14.64 -4.46 -16.96
CA PRO A 69 14.87 -3.95 -18.31
C PRO A 69 13.98 -2.74 -18.63
N ASP A 70 14.41 -1.95 -19.62
CA ASP A 70 13.65 -0.83 -20.19
C ASP A 70 13.34 0.32 -19.20
N ASN A 71 14.31 0.67 -18.35
CA ASN A 71 14.20 1.74 -17.34
C ASN A 71 13.01 1.54 -16.41
N ARG A 72 12.90 0.32 -15.88
CA ARG A 72 11.84 -0.08 -14.95
C ARG A 72 12.43 -0.49 -13.62
N TRP A 73 11.63 -0.35 -12.58
CA TRP A 73 11.95 -0.78 -11.22
C TRP A 73 10.81 -1.59 -10.65
N LEU A 74 11.14 -2.77 -10.13
CA LEU A 74 10.24 -3.54 -9.27
C LEU A 74 10.44 -3.04 -7.84
N VAL A 75 9.45 -2.32 -7.33
CA VAL A 75 9.46 -1.79 -5.96
C VAL A 75 8.63 -2.72 -5.09
N THR A 76 9.25 -3.27 -4.05
CA THR A 76 8.57 -4.06 -3.02
C THR A 76 8.43 -3.22 -1.75
N TYR A 77 7.21 -3.13 -1.24
CA TYR A 77 6.90 -2.45 0.02
C TYR A 77 5.99 -3.30 0.89
N CYS A 78 6.12 -3.14 2.20
CA CYS A 78 5.33 -3.85 3.19
C CYS A 78 4.43 -2.85 3.92
N MET A 79 3.15 -3.18 4.00
CA MET A 79 2.20 -2.54 4.91
C MET A 79 2.23 -3.29 6.24
N TYR A 80 2.35 -2.56 7.34
CA TYR A 80 2.33 -3.09 8.70
C TYR A 80 1.15 -2.48 9.45
N ASN A 81 0.34 -3.34 10.07
CA ASN A 81 -0.76 -2.88 10.92
C ASN A 81 -0.16 -2.24 12.17
N SER A 82 -0.19 -0.91 12.26
CA SER A 82 0.42 -0.21 13.40
C SER A 82 -0.38 -0.47 14.69
N PRO A 83 0.20 -0.23 15.88
CA PRO A 83 -0.57 -0.15 17.12
C PRO A 83 -1.69 0.87 16.94
N GLY A 84 -2.94 0.41 16.85
CA GLY A 84 -4.05 1.30 16.53
C GLY A 84 -5.06 0.74 15.56
N ALA A 85 -4.67 -0.14 14.62
CA ALA A 85 -5.53 -0.64 13.55
C ALA A 85 -6.61 -1.63 14.06
N TYR A 86 -7.76 -1.12 14.48
CA TYR A 86 -8.87 -1.89 15.04
C TYR A 86 -10.17 -1.66 14.29
N SER A 87 -10.96 -2.70 14.19
CA SER A 87 -12.37 -2.64 13.79
C SER A 87 -13.24 -2.60 15.03
N THR A 88 -14.36 -1.89 14.93
CA THR A 88 -15.40 -1.91 15.98
C THR A 88 -16.28 -3.14 15.79
N THR A 89 -16.37 -3.99 16.80
CA THR A 89 -17.29 -5.12 16.82
C THR A 89 -18.72 -4.63 17.10
N GLY A 90 -19.72 -5.48 16.86
CA GLY A 90 -21.14 -5.11 17.03
C GLY A 90 -21.57 -4.72 18.46
N ASN A 91 -20.72 -5.01 19.46
CA ASN A 91 -20.87 -4.61 20.86
C ASN A 91 -20.06 -3.36 21.24
N GLY A 92 -19.37 -2.70 20.29
CA GLY A 92 -18.58 -1.50 20.52
C GLY A 92 -17.15 -1.73 21.01
N GLU A 93 -16.70 -2.99 21.12
CA GLU A 93 -15.31 -3.31 21.47
C GLU A 93 -14.37 -3.13 20.27
N LEU A 94 -13.08 -2.91 20.55
CA LEU A 94 -12.03 -2.83 19.54
C LEU A 94 -11.37 -4.20 19.39
N SER A 95 -11.44 -4.78 18.19
CA SER A 95 -10.65 -5.95 17.82
C SER A 95 -9.67 -5.58 16.71
N LEU A 96 -8.53 -6.27 16.61
CA LEU A 96 -7.69 -6.13 15.43
C LEU A 96 -8.52 -6.34 14.17
N SER A 97 -8.43 -5.41 13.21
CA SER A 97 -9.20 -5.49 11.96
C SER A 97 -8.91 -6.79 11.20
N ASP A 98 -7.67 -7.28 11.32
CA ASP A 98 -7.27 -8.63 10.94
C ASP A 98 -6.25 -9.16 11.97
N PRO A 99 -6.66 -10.04 12.91
CA PRO A 99 -5.79 -10.51 13.99
C PRO A 99 -4.69 -11.46 13.50
N ASN A 100 -4.78 -11.99 12.28
CA ASN A 100 -3.80 -12.92 11.73
C ASN A 100 -2.83 -12.23 10.76
N LEU A 101 -3.19 -11.06 10.22
CA LEU A 101 -2.36 -10.30 9.29
C LEU A 101 -1.52 -9.26 10.03
N ARG A 102 -0.24 -9.54 10.22
CA ARG A 102 0.72 -8.57 10.81
C ARG A 102 1.29 -7.61 9.77
N TYR A 103 1.45 -8.10 8.55
CA TYR A 103 1.98 -7.34 7.43
C TYR A 103 1.40 -7.86 6.12
N THR A 104 1.45 -7.02 5.10
CA THR A 104 1.09 -7.40 3.72
C THR A 104 2.15 -6.85 2.77
N PRO A 105 2.87 -7.72 2.04
CA PRO A 105 3.77 -7.28 0.99
C PRO A 105 2.98 -6.86 -0.25
N TYR A 106 3.54 -5.90 -0.98
CA TYR A 106 3.06 -5.44 -2.27
C TYR A 106 4.24 -5.18 -3.19
N ARG A 107 4.01 -5.31 -4.49
CA ARG A 107 4.95 -5.05 -5.56
C ARG A 107 4.32 -4.19 -6.64
N SER A 108 4.97 -3.06 -6.91
CA SER A 108 4.61 -2.20 -8.04
C SER A 108 5.76 -2.12 -9.03
N ILE A 109 5.41 -2.03 -10.31
CA ILE A 109 6.37 -1.79 -11.38
C ILE A 109 6.29 -0.31 -11.73
N VAL A 110 7.40 0.39 -11.60
CA VAL A 110 7.54 1.80 -11.97
C VAL A 110 8.40 1.89 -13.21
N ALA A 111 8.03 2.74 -14.17
CA ALA A 111 8.81 2.96 -15.38
C ALA A 111 9.08 4.45 -15.57
N LEU A 112 10.29 4.80 -16.05
CA LEU A 112 10.57 6.11 -16.59
C LEU A 112 10.09 6.15 -18.05
N THR A 113 9.00 6.85 -18.33
CA THR A 113 8.29 6.77 -19.60
C THR A 113 7.77 8.13 -20.08
N GLY A 114 7.65 8.29 -21.40
CA GLY A 114 6.99 9.43 -22.06
C GLY A 114 5.49 9.22 -22.29
N GLU A 115 4.95 8.06 -21.91
CA GLU A 115 3.53 7.75 -22.08
C GLU A 115 2.64 8.65 -21.19
N PRO A 116 1.38 8.90 -21.61
CA PRO A 116 0.43 9.63 -20.79
C PRO A 116 0.13 8.91 -19.46
N SER A 117 -0.17 9.68 -18.43
CA SER A 117 -0.77 9.15 -17.20
C SER A 117 -2.22 8.72 -17.45
N ALA A 118 -2.86 8.07 -16.48
CA ALA A 118 -4.28 7.73 -16.57
C ALA A 118 -5.21 8.94 -16.64
N THR A 119 -4.76 10.15 -16.28
CA THR A 119 -5.50 11.40 -16.53
C THR A 119 -5.42 11.86 -17.99
N GLY A 120 -4.55 11.25 -18.81
CA GLY A 120 -4.28 11.66 -20.19
C GLY A 120 -3.22 12.75 -20.32
N GLU A 121 -2.66 13.23 -19.21
CA GLU A 121 -1.62 14.24 -19.20
C GLU A 121 -0.34 13.70 -19.83
N LYS A 122 0.25 14.43 -20.77
CA LYS A 122 1.56 14.13 -21.37
C LYS A 122 2.63 15.03 -20.78
N SER A 123 3.85 14.53 -20.65
CA SER A 123 5.01 15.32 -20.26
C SER A 123 5.96 15.45 -21.46
N PRO A 124 6.58 16.62 -21.67
CA PRO A 124 7.58 16.79 -22.73
C PRO A 124 8.86 15.98 -22.47
N THR A 125 9.10 15.55 -21.23
CA THR A 125 10.21 14.69 -20.84
C THR A 125 9.70 13.40 -20.18
N PRO A 126 10.40 12.26 -20.33
CA PRO A 126 10.06 11.04 -19.60
C PRO A 126 9.94 11.31 -18.09
N ARG A 127 8.93 10.71 -17.46
CA ARG A 127 8.67 10.80 -16.02
C ARG A 127 8.33 9.42 -15.46
N LEU A 128 8.40 9.29 -14.15
CA LEU A 128 8.05 8.04 -13.49
C LEU A 128 6.53 7.87 -13.46
N LEU A 129 6.04 6.68 -13.80
CA LEU A 129 4.66 6.25 -13.62
C LEU A 129 4.64 4.83 -13.06
N VAL A 130 3.67 4.52 -12.19
CA VAL A 130 3.35 3.13 -11.84
C VAL A 130 2.62 2.49 -13.02
N VAL A 131 3.26 1.51 -13.66
CA VAL A 131 2.78 0.90 -14.91
C VAL A 131 2.19 -0.49 -14.71
N GLY A 132 2.34 -1.08 -13.52
CA GLY A 132 1.80 -2.40 -13.20
C GLY A 132 1.98 -2.77 -11.74
N ASN A 133 1.40 -3.91 -11.35
CA ASN A 133 1.63 -4.55 -10.06
C ASN A 133 2.10 -5.99 -10.30
N ALA A 134 2.92 -6.50 -9.38
CA ALA A 134 3.41 -7.88 -9.40
C ALA A 134 3.09 -8.59 -8.06
N ASP A 135 1.93 -8.26 -7.48
CA ASP A 135 1.46 -8.82 -6.21
C ASP A 135 1.16 -10.32 -6.32
N ALA A 136 0.99 -10.85 -7.53
CA ALA A 136 0.70 -12.26 -7.79
C ALA A 136 1.74 -13.22 -7.18
N ASP A 137 2.99 -12.76 -7.05
CA ASP A 137 4.07 -13.53 -6.43
C ASP A 137 3.83 -13.78 -4.93
N PHE A 138 3.05 -12.93 -4.27
CA PHE A 138 2.71 -13.03 -2.85
C PHE A 138 1.35 -13.69 -2.59
N VAL A 139 0.63 -14.13 -3.63
CA VAL A 139 -0.67 -14.80 -3.45
C VAL A 139 -0.45 -16.16 -2.80
N GLN A 140 -0.90 -16.31 -1.55
CA GLN A 140 -0.84 -17.58 -0.83
C GLN A 140 -1.73 -18.61 -1.53
N ARG A 141 -1.14 -19.73 -1.94
CA ARG A 141 -1.88 -20.88 -2.47
C ARG A 141 -2.31 -21.80 -1.32
N PRO A 142 -3.47 -22.46 -1.40
CA PRO A 142 -3.88 -23.43 -0.39
C PRO A 142 -2.78 -24.46 -0.12
N GLY A 143 -2.36 -24.59 1.14
CA GLY A 143 -1.30 -25.51 1.57
C GLY A 143 0.13 -25.01 1.44
N GLN A 144 0.38 -23.78 0.97
CA GLN A 144 1.69 -23.14 1.03
C GLN A 144 1.86 -22.30 2.29
N SER A 145 3.01 -22.49 2.95
CA SER A 145 3.53 -21.58 3.97
C SER A 145 3.69 -20.18 3.37
N ASP A 146 3.28 -19.15 4.11
CA ASP A 146 3.48 -17.73 3.75
C ASP A 146 4.94 -17.28 3.94
N ASP A 147 5.87 -18.12 3.51
CA ASP A 147 7.30 -17.91 3.75
C ASP A 147 7.83 -16.71 2.99
N LEU A 148 7.29 -16.41 1.80
CA LEU A 148 7.77 -15.30 1.00
C LEU A 148 7.37 -13.95 1.61
N ALA A 149 6.12 -13.77 2.05
CA ALA A 149 5.73 -12.53 2.72
C ALA A 149 6.49 -12.34 4.03
N ARG A 150 6.65 -13.43 4.80
CA ARG A 150 7.43 -13.42 6.04
C ARG A 150 8.87 -13.02 5.80
N GLN A 151 9.57 -13.68 4.88
CA GLN A 151 10.96 -13.35 4.52
C GLN A 151 11.11 -11.91 4.00
N THR A 152 10.09 -11.39 3.33
CA THR A 152 10.09 -10.04 2.75
C THR A 152 9.85 -8.96 3.81
N CYS A 153 8.91 -9.16 4.74
CA CYS A 153 8.42 -8.09 5.62
C CYS A 153 8.90 -8.22 7.07
N GLU A 154 9.09 -9.42 7.61
CA GLU A 154 9.44 -9.63 9.01
C GLU A 154 10.75 -8.92 9.42
N PRO A 155 11.84 -8.93 8.61
CA PRO A 155 13.08 -8.26 8.96
C PRO A 155 12.99 -6.73 9.05
N PHE A 156 11.98 -6.13 8.41
CA PHE A 156 11.84 -4.67 8.30
C PHE A 156 10.72 -4.10 9.18
N MET A 157 10.11 -4.95 10.02
CA MET A 157 9.03 -4.58 10.91
C MET A 157 9.45 -3.44 11.87
N PRO A 158 8.64 -2.38 12.02
CA PRO A 158 8.96 -1.29 12.92
C PRO A 158 8.97 -1.77 14.38
N SER A 159 9.94 -1.31 15.19
CA SER A 159 10.04 -1.64 16.61
C SER A 159 9.70 -0.41 17.47
N PRO A 160 8.81 -0.53 18.50
CA PRO A 160 8.07 -1.72 18.90
C PRO A 160 6.81 -1.95 18.04
N PHE A 161 6.59 -3.19 17.61
CA PHE A 161 5.36 -3.58 16.90
C PHE A 161 4.32 -4.10 17.89
N ILE A 162 3.54 -3.19 18.49
CA ILE A 162 2.49 -3.54 19.46
C ILE A 162 1.15 -3.63 18.73
N GLN A 163 0.42 -4.73 18.90
CA GLN A 163 -0.92 -4.92 18.28
C GLN A 163 -2.03 -5.03 19.34
N GLN A 164 -1.79 -4.59 20.57
CA GLN A 164 -2.78 -4.66 21.64
C GLN A 164 -3.65 -3.39 21.66
N PRO A 165 -4.99 -3.51 21.61
CA PRO A 165 -5.88 -2.36 21.77
C PRO A 165 -5.63 -1.69 23.13
N PRO A 166 -5.74 -0.35 23.21
CA PRO A 166 -5.64 0.33 24.48
C PRO A 166 -6.72 -0.16 25.44
N ALA A 167 -6.42 -0.18 26.74
CA ALA A 167 -7.42 -0.50 27.74
C ALA A 167 -8.63 0.45 27.61
N PRO A 168 -9.88 -0.03 27.79
CA PRO A 168 -11.06 0.82 27.81
C PRO A 168 -10.86 1.98 28.78
N LEU A 169 -11.34 3.17 28.42
CA LEU A 169 -11.39 4.26 29.39
C LEU A 169 -12.22 3.81 30.60
N PRO A 170 -11.82 4.16 31.84
CA PRO A 170 -12.65 3.92 33.00
C PRO A 170 -14.02 4.57 32.73
N THR A 171 -15.10 3.83 32.97
CA THR A 171 -16.43 4.42 32.98
C THR A 171 -16.43 5.52 34.03
N GLY A 172 -16.45 6.78 33.58
CA GLY A 172 -16.55 7.93 34.46
C GLY A 172 -17.77 7.79 35.35
N LYS A 173 -17.59 8.09 36.64
CA LYS A 173 -18.66 8.26 37.61
C LYS A 173 -19.55 9.45 37.25
#